data_AF-A0A1R1MET5-F1
#
_entry.id   AF-A0A1R1MET5-F1
#
_cell.length_a   1.000
_cell.length_b   1.000
_cell.length_c   1.000
_cell.angle_alpha   90.00
_cell.angle_beta   90.00
_cell.angle_gamma   90.00
#
_symmetry.space_group_name_H-M   'P 1'
#
loop_
_entity.id
_entity.type
_entity.pdbx_description
1 polymer ?
#
loop_
_entity_poly.entity_id
_entity_poly.type
_entity_poly.pdbx_seq_one_letter_code
_entity_poly.pdbx_strand_id
1 'polypeptide(L)' 'MAGISIWQLIILLIILLPIIHVILSSRSHGGAKFGWFLAVFIFSWLGYIVYLIVTQPAKDSSV' A
#
# COMPACT_ATOMS: atom_id res chain seq x y z
N MET A 1 13.70 -22.74 -9.28
CA MET A 1 13.21 -21.45 -8.74
C MET A 1 11.76 -21.30 -9.17
N ALA A 2 10.81 -21.27 -8.24
CA ALA A 2 9.42 -20.97 -8.59
C ALA A 2 9.34 -19.50 -8.99
N GLY A 3 8.85 -19.21 -10.19
CA GLY A 3 8.69 -17.85 -10.70
C GLY A 3 7.47 -17.14 -10.10
N ILE A 4 7.34 -15.85 -10.39
CA ILE A 4 6.15 -15.06 -10.03
C ILE A 4 4.98 -15.57 -10.85
N SER A 5 3.88 -15.94 -10.19
CA SER A 5 2.66 -16.39 -10.86
C SER A 5 1.84 -15.19 -11.36
N ILE A 6 1.01 -15.42 -12.38
CA ILE A 6 0.13 -14.38 -12.90
C ILE A 6 -0.84 -13.83 -11.84
N TRP A 7 -1.26 -14.67 -10.90
CA TRP A 7 -2.12 -14.28 -9.79
C TRP A 7 -1.44 -13.27 -8.85
N GLN A 8 -0.14 -13.45 -8.60
CA GLN A 8 0.63 -12.49 -7.79
C GLN A 8 0.73 -11.13 -8.48
N LEU A 9 0.89 -11.11 -9.80
CA LEU A 9 0.92 -9.86 -10.58
C LEU A 9 -0.43 -9.13 -10.51
N ILE A 10 -1.54 -9.85 -10.62
CA ILE A 10 -2.89 -9.27 -10.52
C ILE A 10 -3.11 -8.67 -9.12
N ILE A 11 -2.71 -9.36 -8.06
CA ILE A 11 -2.83 -8.85 -6.68
C ILE A 11 -2.02 -7.56 -6.52
N LEU A 12 -0.77 -7.54 -6.99
CA LEU A 12 0.06 -6.33 -6.94
C LEU A 12 -0.57 -5.15 -7.68
N LEU A 13 -1.17 -5.41 -8.85
CA LEU A 13 -1.83 -4.37 -9.64
C LEU A 13 -3.07 -3.80 -8.93
N ILE A 14 -3.86 -4.65 -8.27
CA ILE A 14 -5.04 -4.23 -7.50
C ILE A 14 -4.61 -3.37 -6.30
N ILE A 15 -3.57 -3.76 -5.57
CA ILE A 15 -3.05 -3.01 -4.42
C ILE A 15 -2.57 -1.61 -4.84
N LEU A 16 -1.95 -1.49 -6.02
CA LEU A 16 -1.43 -0.22 -6.52
C LEU A 16 -2.46 0.64 -7.27
N LEU A 17 -3.63 0.08 -7.62
CA LEU A 17 -4.69 0.76 -8.37
C LEU A 17 -5.08 2.13 -7.82
N PRO A 18 -5.34 2.33 -6.51
CA PRO A 18 -5.72 3.65 -6.01
C PRO A 18 -4.62 4.70 -6.20
N ILE A 19 -3.35 4.30 -6.04
CA ILE A 19 -2.20 5.19 -6.26
C ILE A 19 -2.08 5.55 -7.75
N ILE A 20 -2.18 4.56 -8.62
CA ILE A 20 -2.15 4.75 -10.09
C ILE A 20 -3.29 5.67 -10.51
N HIS A 21 -4.50 5.48 -9.97
CA HIS A 21 -5.65 6.31 -10.30
C HIS A 21 -5.39 7.78 -9.97
N VAL A 22 -4.84 8.11 -8.81
CA VAL A 22 -4.53 9.51 -8.45
C VAL A 22 -3.47 10.11 -9.36
N ILE A 23 -2.41 9.36 -9.69
CA ILE A 23 -1.33 9.83 -10.56
C ILE A 23 -1.86 10.12 -11.98
N LEU A 24 -2.72 9.27 -12.52
CA LEU A 24 -3.27 9.43 -13.86
C LEU A 24 -4.49 10.36 -13.92
N SER A 25 -5.13 10.65 -12.79
CA SER A 25 -6.34 11.47 -12.73
C SER A 25 -6.09 12.93 -13.10
N SER A 26 -7.01 13.49 -13.88
CA SER A 26 -7.10 14.93 -14.20
C SER A 26 -7.88 15.73 -13.16
N ARG A 27 -8.32 15.11 -12.05
CA ARG A 27 -9.13 15.75 -11.01
C ARG A 27 -8.38 16.76 -10.14
N SER A 28 -7.05 16.72 -10.13
CA SER A 28 -6.21 17.65 -9.36
C SER A 28 -4.89 17.91 -10.10
N HIS A 29 -4.26 19.06 -9.84
CA HIS A 29 -3.05 19.51 -10.53
C HIS A 29 -2.04 20.14 -9.56
N GLY A 30 -0.77 20.23 -9.98
CA GLY A 30 0.29 20.86 -9.21
C GLY A 30 0.48 20.27 -7.81
N GLY A 31 0.70 21.15 -6.82
CA GLY A 31 0.92 20.73 -5.42
C GLY A 31 -0.27 19.99 -4.80
N ALA A 32 -1.51 20.30 -5.20
CA ALA A 32 -2.69 19.58 -4.71
C ALA A 32 -2.68 18.10 -5.13
N LYS A 33 -2.21 17.80 -6.35
CA LYS A 33 -2.08 16.42 -6.83
C LYS A 33 -1.07 15.62 -6.01
N PHE A 34 0.06 16.25 -5.66
CA PHE A 34 1.06 15.65 -4.80
C PHE A 34 0.50 15.34 -3.40
N GLY A 35 -0.24 16.28 -2.81
CA GLY A 35 -0.92 16.06 -1.52
C GLY A 35 -1.89 14.88 -1.55
N TRP A 36 -2.72 14.78 -2.60
CA TRP A 36 -3.64 13.65 -2.77
C TRP A 36 -2.93 12.32 -3.02
N PHE A 37 -1.82 12.32 -3.76
CA PHE A 37 -0.98 11.13 -3.93
C PHE A 37 -0.46 10.63 -2.58
N LEU A 38 0.10 11.53 -1.77
CA LEU A 38 0.64 11.19 -0.45
C LEU A 38 -0.46 10.67 0.48
N ALA A 39 -1.64 11.32 0.48
CA ALA A 39 -2.79 10.87 1.25
C ALA A 39 -3.20 9.44 0.85
N VAL A 40 -3.45 9.19 -0.43
CA VAL A 40 -3.87 7.86 -0.89
C VAL A 40 -2.81 6.79 -0.64
N PHE A 41 -1.54 7.12 -0.81
CA PHE A 41 -0.43 6.21 -0.48
C PHE A 41 -0.41 5.85 1.01
N ILE A 42 -0.51 6.82 1.93
CA ILE A 42 -0.49 6.51 3.37
C ILE A 42 -1.74 5.73 3.78
N PHE A 43 -2.92 6.18 3.33
CA PHE A 43 -4.18 5.55 3.71
C PHE A 43 -4.38 4.16 3.10
N SER A 44 -3.76 3.82 1.95
CA SER A 44 -3.81 2.46 1.39
C SER A 44 -3.07 1.43 2.27
N TRP A 45 -2.13 1.89 3.11
CA TRP A 45 -1.35 1.04 4.01
C TRP A 45 -1.70 1.25 5.49
N LEU A 46 -2.64 2.13 5.82
CA LEU A 46 -2.93 2.51 7.20
C LEU A 46 -3.26 1.31 8.10
N GLY A 47 -4.06 0.36 7.62
CA GLY A 47 -4.38 -0.84 8.40
C GLY A 47 -3.15 -1.68 8.75
N TYR A 48 -2.20 -1.79 7.81
CA TYR A 48 -0.93 -2.50 8.05
C TYR A 48 -0.02 -1.74 9.02
N ILE A 49 0.06 -0.41 8.87
CA ILE A 49 0.81 0.44 9.81
C ILE A 49 0.23 0.31 11.22
N VAL A 50 -1.09 0.37 11.38
CA VAL A 50 -1.77 0.19 12.67
C VAL A 50 -1.50 -1.21 13.22
N TYR A 51 -1.57 -2.25 12.39
CA TYR A 51 -1.22 -3.61 12.81
C TYR A 51 0.20 -3.68 13.38
N LEU A 52 1.20 -3.08 12.71
CA LEU A 52 2.58 -3.07 13.18
C LEU A 52 2.80 -2.24 14.46
N ILE A 53 1.99 -1.20 14.68
CA ILE A 53 2.05 -0.39 15.91
C ILE A 53 1.41 -1.14 17.09
N VAL A 54 0.27 -1.78 16.85
CA VAL A 54 -0.53 -2.42 17.90
C VAL A 54 0.00 -3.80 18.26
N THR A 55 0.57 -4.54 17.29
CA THR A 55 1.10 -5.88 17.53
C THR A 55 2.59 -5.82 17.85
N GLN A 56 2.98 -6.47 18.95
CA GLN A 56 4.39 -6.71 19.26
C GLN A 56 4.81 -8.06 18.67
N PRO A 57 6.05 -8.20 18.18
CA PRO A 57 6.58 -9.51 17.79
C PRO A 57 6.43 -10.50 18.95
N ALA A 58 5.99 -11.72 18.66
CA ALA A 58 5.92 -12.75 19.68
C ALA A 58 7.31 -12.91 20.31
N LYS A 59 7.39 -12.71 21.63
CA LYS A 59 8.63 -12.99 22.36
C LYS A 59 8.81 -14.50 22.31
N ASP A 60 9.83 -14.97 21.61
CA ASP A 60 10.21 -16.39 21.58
C ASP A 60 10.30 -16.86 23.02
N SER A 61 9.29 -17.64 23.43
CA SER A 61 9.24 -18.27 24.73
C SER A 61 10.03 -19.56 24.59
N SER A 62 11.36 -19.42 24.57
CA SER A 62 12.27 -20.55 24.75
C SER A 62 12.13 -21.03 26.20
N VAL A 63 11.13 -21.88 26.41
CA VAL A 63 11.00 -22.75 27.59
C VAL A 63 11.11 -24.18 27.12
#